data_AF-A0A7Y2AVA6-F1
#
_entry.id   AF-A0A7Y2AVA6-F1
#
_cell.length_a   1.000
_cell.length_b   1.000
_cell.length_c   1.000
_cell.angle_alpha   90.00
_cell.angle_beta   90.00
_cell.angle_gamma   90.00
#
_symmetry.space_group_name_H-M   'P 1'
#
loop_
_entity.id
_entity.type
_entity.pdbx_description
1 polymer ?
#
loop_
_entity_poly.entity_id
_entity_poly.type
_entity_poly.pdbx_seq_one_letter_code
_entity_poly.pdbx_strand_id
1 'polypeptide(L)'
;MTHLLILFFATFSAAFMATVPPGLLNMNAAKTSVEKGKLNGIIFSLGVSTMIMLQAIIAVYISKFLDKNPGVVEVLLKIAVVVFALLAIYFFMAARKNIKKVVKEVKISKRNSFLKGMLLAALNLLTIPYYSG
;
A
#
# COMPACT_ATOMS: atom_id res chain seq x y z
N MET A 1 25.17 -7.39 15.69
CA MET A 1 24.98 -7.94 14.33
C MET A 1 23.83 -8.93 14.24
N THR A 2 23.73 -9.91 15.15
CA THR A 2 22.61 -10.87 15.22
C THR A 2 21.23 -10.22 15.32
N HIS A 3 21.04 -9.22 16.19
CA HIS A 3 19.75 -8.51 16.29
C HIS A 3 19.35 -7.78 14.99
N LEU A 4 20.32 -7.24 14.25
CA LEU A 4 20.04 -6.53 12.99
C LEU A 4 19.59 -7.51 11.90
N LEU A 5 20.20 -8.69 11.82
CA LEU A 5 19.81 -9.75 10.89
C LEU A 5 18.41 -10.28 11.20
N ILE A 6 18.10 -10.49 12.48
CA ILE A 6 16.76 -10.93 12.91
C ILE A 6 15.72 -9.89 12.52
N LEU A 7 15.97 -8.61 12.84
CA LEU A 7 15.07 -7.51 12.47
C LEU A 7 14.88 -7.40 10.96
N PHE A 8 15.96 -7.51 10.18
CA PHE A 8 15.89 -7.50 8.72
C PHE A 8 14.99 -8.62 8.20
N PHE A 9 15.25 -9.87 8.58
CA PHE A 9 14.46 -11.00 8.08
C PHE A 9 13.01 -10.99 8.60
N ALA A 10 12.76 -10.59 9.84
CA ALA A 10 11.41 -10.51 10.38
C ALA A 10 10.58 -9.44 9.64
N THR A 11 11.11 -8.23 9.50
CA THR A 11 10.41 -7.12 8.83
C THR A 11 10.29 -7.35 7.33
N PHE A 12 11.34 -7.87 6.67
CA PHE A 12 11.29 -8.24 5.26
C PHE A 12 10.24 -9.32 5.00
N SER A 13 10.21 -10.39 5.80
CA SER A 13 9.26 -11.49 5.62
C SER A 13 7.81 -11.02 5.87
N ALA A 14 7.59 -10.20 6.90
CA ALA A 14 6.27 -9.61 7.16
C ALA A 14 5.79 -8.74 6.00
N ALA A 15 6.66 -7.85 5.49
CA ALA A 15 6.37 -7.00 4.33
C ALA A 15 6.12 -7.82 3.05
N PHE A 16 6.92 -8.85 2.83
CA PHE A 16 6.76 -9.76 1.70
C PHE A 16 5.41 -10.47 1.77
N MET A 17 5.08 -11.12 2.90
CA MET A 17 3.82 -11.85 3.04
C MET A 17 2.60 -10.95 2.91
N ALA A 18 2.64 -9.72 3.41
CA ALA A 18 1.55 -8.77 3.27
C ALA A 18 1.37 -8.26 1.83
N THR A 19 2.44 -8.27 1.03
CA THR A 19 2.41 -7.80 -0.36
C THR A 19 2.24 -8.92 -1.38
N VAL A 20 2.34 -10.21 -1.00
CA VAL A 20 2.08 -11.35 -1.90
C VAL A 20 0.65 -11.36 -2.47
N PRO A 21 -0.42 -11.14 -1.68
CA PRO A 21 -1.78 -11.14 -2.19
C PRO A 21 -2.01 -10.08 -3.29
N PRO A 22 -2.99 -10.30 -4.19
CA PRO A 22 -3.33 -9.32 -5.22
C PRO A 22 -3.91 -8.04 -4.60
N GLY A 23 -3.08 -7.00 -4.52
CA GLY A 23 -3.45 -5.67 -4.03
C GLY A 23 -3.55 -4.63 -5.15
N LEU A 24 -3.95 -3.41 -4.77
CA LEU A 24 -4.09 -2.27 -5.68
C LEU A 24 -2.80 -2.03 -6.50
N LEU A 25 -1.65 -1.99 -5.85
CA LEU A 25 -0.36 -1.66 -6.49
C LEU A 25 0.12 -2.81 -7.39
N ASN A 26 0.06 -4.06 -6.91
CA ASN A 26 0.49 -5.24 -7.66
C ASN A 26 -0.37 -5.49 -8.90
N MET A 27 -1.70 -5.35 -8.77
CA MET A 27 -2.61 -5.51 -9.89
C MET A 27 -2.43 -4.39 -10.93
N ASN A 28 -2.12 -3.16 -10.49
CA ASN A 28 -1.79 -2.08 -11.42
C ASN A 28 -0.42 -2.26 -12.09
N ALA A 29 0.56 -2.86 -11.42
CA ALA A 29 1.84 -3.22 -12.03
C ALA A 29 1.64 -4.31 -13.10
N ALA A 30 0.88 -5.36 -12.78
CA ALA A 30 0.50 -6.40 -13.73
C ALA A 30 -0.27 -5.82 -14.93
N LYS A 31 -1.31 -5.02 -14.67
CA LYS A 31 -2.09 -4.33 -15.71
C LYS A 31 -1.21 -3.45 -16.59
N THR A 32 -0.33 -2.64 -16.01
CA THR A 32 0.59 -1.80 -16.77
C THR A 32 1.56 -2.62 -17.62
N SER A 33 1.99 -3.80 -17.14
CA SER A 33 2.84 -4.73 -17.88
C SER A 33 2.14 -5.33 -19.11
N VAL A 34 0.86 -5.68 -18.96
CA VAL A 34 0.03 -6.24 -20.04
C VAL A 34 -0.30 -5.16 -21.08
N GLU A 35 -0.74 -3.97 -20.64
CA GLU A 35 -1.20 -2.90 -21.54
C GLU A 35 -0.05 -2.16 -22.24
N LYS A 36 1.11 -2.02 -21.60
CA LYS A 36 2.22 -1.18 -22.09
C LYS A 36 3.54 -1.93 -22.24
N GLY A 37 3.54 -3.24 -22.01
CA GLY A 37 4.73 -4.09 -22.06
C GLY A 37 5.51 -4.16 -20.74
N LYS A 38 6.26 -5.25 -20.59
CA LYS A 38 7.00 -5.63 -19.37
C LYS A 38 7.87 -4.51 -18.79
N LEU A 39 8.59 -3.77 -19.63
CA LEU A 39 9.47 -2.70 -19.18
C LEU A 39 8.69 -1.56 -18.48
N ASN A 40 7.49 -1.23 -18.96
CA ASN A 40 6.65 -0.22 -18.31
C ASN A 40 6.10 -0.68 -16.96
N GLY A 41 5.85 -1.98 -16.81
CA GLY A 41 5.53 -2.60 -15.53
C GLY A 41 6.66 -2.45 -14.51
N ILE A 42 7.90 -2.73 -14.92
CA ILE A 42 9.09 -2.56 -14.08
C ILE A 42 9.25 -1.09 -13.67
N ILE A 43 9.14 -0.16 -14.62
CA ILE A 43 9.24 1.29 -14.36
C ILE A 43 8.13 1.75 -13.39
N PHE A 44 6.91 1.24 -13.53
CA PHE A 44 5.81 1.50 -12.59
C PHE A 44 6.15 1.00 -11.18
N SER A 45 6.64 -0.24 -11.05
CA SER A 45 7.03 -0.83 -9.77
C SER A 45 8.17 -0.07 -9.09
N LEU A 46 9.13 0.48 -9.86
CA LEU A 46 10.17 1.36 -9.32
C LEU A 46 9.60 2.67 -8.75
N GLY A 47 8.57 3.22 -9.39
CA GLY A 47 7.87 4.40 -8.87
C GLY A 47 7.15 4.07 -7.56
N VAL A 48 6.49 2.91 -7.50
CA VAL A 48 5.85 2.40 -6.27
C VAL A 48 6.88 2.21 -5.15
N SER A 49 7.98 1.50 -5.39
CA SER A 49 8.99 1.21 -4.37
C SER A 49 9.65 2.48 -3.83
N THR A 50 9.90 3.47 -4.69
CA THR A 50 10.44 4.78 -4.29
C THR A 50 9.52 5.47 -3.30
N MET A 51 8.21 5.52 -3.59
CA MET A 51 7.24 6.17 -2.70
C MET A 51 7.06 5.39 -1.39
N ILE A 52 7.03 4.05 -1.44
CA ILE A 52 6.93 3.21 -0.25
C ILE A 52 8.15 3.42 0.66
N MET A 53 9.34 3.57 0.11
CA MET A 53 10.55 3.87 0.88
C MET A 53 10.43 5.20 1.64
N LEU A 54 9.89 6.24 1.00
CA LEU A 54 9.61 7.52 1.66
C LEU A 54 8.56 7.37 2.78
N GLN A 55 7.48 6.63 2.52
CA GLN A 55 6.44 6.35 3.52
C GLN A 55 7.00 5.56 4.71
N ALA A 56 7.88 4.59 4.48
CA ALA A 56 8.51 3.80 5.54
C ALA A 56 9.40 4.66 6.45
N ILE A 57 10.15 5.63 5.88
CA ILE A 57 10.92 6.59 6.69
C ILE A 57 9.98 7.38 7.61
N ILE A 58 8.87 7.90 7.07
CA ILE A 58 7.86 8.61 7.87
C ILE A 58 7.27 7.69 8.96
N ALA A 59 6.99 6.43 8.61
CA ALA A 59 6.44 5.44 9.52
C ALA A 59 7.36 5.15 10.72
N VAL A 60 8.69 5.15 10.52
CA VAL A 60 9.66 5.00 11.63
C VAL A 60 9.56 6.15 12.62
N TYR A 61 9.35 7.39 12.17
CA TYR A 61 9.14 8.53 13.08
C TYR A 61 7.83 8.40 13.86
N ILE A 62 6.76 7.95 13.19
CA ILE A 62 5.46 7.71 13.82
C ILE A 62 5.58 6.56 14.84
N SER A 63 6.27 5.48 14.51
CA SER A 63 6.47 4.34 15.41
C SER A 63 7.13 4.77 16.73
N LYS A 64 8.18 5.59 16.66
CA LYS A 64 8.82 6.18 17.86
C LYS A 64 7.89 7.07 18.67
N PHE A 65 6.94 7.76 18.02
CA PHE A 65 5.94 8.55 18.72
C PHE A 65 4.89 7.65 19.41
N LEU A 66 4.42 6.61 18.73
CA LEU A 66 3.44 5.66 19.26
C LEU A 66 3.99 4.87 20.46
N ASP A 67 5.24 4.43 20.38
CA ASP A 67 5.94 3.72 21.47
C ASP A 67 5.97 4.55 22.77
N LYS A 68 6.16 5.87 22.64
CA LYS A 68 6.14 6.81 23.78
C LYS A 68 4.72 7.18 24.25
N ASN A 69 3.70 6.92 23.45
CA ASN A 69 2.33 7.36 23.70
C ASN A 69 1.33 6.21 23.51
N PRO A 70 1.36 5.17 24.36
CA PRO A 70 0.52 3.98 24.20
C PRO A 70 -0.98 4.27 24.20
N GLY A 71 -1.43 5.33 24.89
CA GLY A 71 -2.83 5.77 24.85
C GLY A 71 -3.31 6.19 23.45
N VAL A 72 -2.41 6.69 22.59
CA VAL A 72 -2.74 7.00 21.19
C VAL A 72 -3.03 5.72 20.41
N VAL A 73 -2.26 4.66 20.65
CA VAL A 73 -2.47 3.34 20.01
C VAL A 73 -3.86 2.79 20.35
N GLU A 74 -4.29 2.92 21.61
CA GLU A 74 -5.62 2.47 22.04
C GLU A 74 -6.74 3.22 21.30
N VAL A 75 -6.61 4.54 21.15
CA VAL A 75 -7.57 5.36 20.40
C VAL A 75 -7.56 5.01 18.91
N LEU A 76 -6.37 4.86 18.30
CA LEU A 76 -6.24 4.45 16.89
C LEU A 76 -6.88 3.08 16.64
N LEU A 77 -6.73 2.13 17.56
CA LEU A 77 -7.35 0.81 17.46
C LEU A 77 -8.88 0.92 17.48
N LYS A 78 -9.46 1.70 18.42
CA LYS A 78 -10.91 1.93 18.49
C LYS A 78 -11.43 2.55 17.18
N ILE A 79 -10.74 3.55 16.64
CA ILE A 79 -11.09 4.18 15.37
C ILE A 79 -11.00 3.16 14.22
N ALA A 80 -9.91 2.38 14.15
CA ALA A 80 -9.71 1.39 13.11
C ALA A 80 -10.83 0.34 13.09
N VAL A 81 -11.22 -0.19 14.26
CA VAL A 81 -12.33 -1.15 14.36
C VAL A 81 -13.63 -0.56 13.82
N VAL A 82 -13.98 0.67 14.20
CA VAL A 82 -15.19 1.34 13.71
C VAL A 82 -15.14 1.55 12.19
N VAL A 83 -14.02 2.07 11.67
CA VAL A 83 -13.85 2.33 10.23
C VAL A 83 -13.91 1.03 9.43
N PHE A 84 -13.21 -0.02 9.85
CA PHE A 84 -13.24 -1.30 9.16
C PHE A 84 -14.60 -1.99 9.25
N ALA A 85 -15.31 -1.88 10.37
CA ALA A 85 -16.69 -2.39 10.48
C ALA A 85 -17.63 -1.68 9.50
N LEU A 86 -17.57 -0.35 9.41
CA LEU A 86 -18.35 0.43 8.46
C LEU A 86 -18.01 0.09 7.02
N LEU A 87 -16.72 -0.04 6.69
CA LEU A 87 -16.26 -0.45 5.36
C LEU A 87 -16.72 -1.87 5.02
N ALA A 88 -16.68 -2.81 5.97
CA ALA A 88 -17.15 -4.17 5.78
C ALA A 88 -18.65 -4.20 5.45
N ILE A 89 -19.47 -3.49 6.23
CA ILE A 89 -20.92 -3.34 5.97
C ILE A 89 -21.14 -2.71 4.58
N TYR A 90 -20.44 -1.61 4.30
CA TYR A 90 -20.55 -0.91 3.03
C TYR A 90 -20.22 -1.81 1.84
N PHE A 91 -19.07 -2.49 1.86
CA PHE A 91 -18.67 -3.38 0.75
C PHE A 91 -19.55 -4.61 0.63
N PHE A 92 -20.04 -5.16 1.75
CA PHE A 92 -20.99 -6.26 1.74
C PHE A 92 -22.31 -5.87 1.05
N MET A 93 -22.81 -4.65 1.32
CA MET A 93 -23.99 -4.12 0.64
C MET A 93 -23.69 -3.75 -0.82
N ALA A 94 -22.53 -3.15 -1.10
CA ALA A 94 -22.13 -2.73 -2.44
C ALA A 94 -21.93 -3.92 -3.38
N ALA A 95 -21.43 -5.05 -2.88
CA ALA A 95 -21.27 -6.29 -3.65
C ALA A 95 -22.61 -6.83 -4.19
N ARG A 96 -23.74 -6.52 -3.54
CA ARG A 96 -25.09 -6.89 -4.03
C ARG A 96 -25.56 -6.04 -5.21
N LYS A 97 -24.96 -4.86 -5.43
CA LYS A 97 -25.26 -3.99 -6.56
C LYS A 97 -24.19 -4.22 -7.63
N ASN A 98 -24.54 -4.92 -8.71
CA ASN A 98 -23.67 -5.12 -9.89
C ASN A 98 -23.41 -3.79 -10.61
N ILE A 99 -22.57 -2.92 -10.06
CA ILE A 99 -22.14 -1.70 -10.72
C ILE A 99 -21.04 -2.09 -11.71
N LYS A 100 -21.41 -2.28 -12.98
CA LYS A 100 -20.46 -2.37 -14.09
C LYS A 100 -19.71 -1.03 -14.18
N LYS A 101 -18.50 -0.96 -13.63
CA LYS A 101 -17.62 0.19 -13.86
C LYS A 101 -17.02 0.07 -15.26
N VAL A 102 -17.42 0.97 -16.15
CA VAL A 102 -16.76 1.18 -17.44
C VAL A 102 -15.41 1.83 -17.15
N VAL A 103 -14.33 1.04 -17.20
CA VAL A 103 -12.98 1.58 -17.08
C VAL A 103 -12.65 2.26 -18.39
N LYS A 104 -12.66 3.60 -18.43
CA LYS A 104 -12.12 4.34 -19.58
C LYS A 104 -10.61 4.14 -19.63
N GLU A 105 -10.13 3.52 -20.69
CA GLU A 105 -8.70 3.41 -20.98
C GLU A 105 -8.15 4.79 -21.34
N VAL A 106 -7.30 5.35 -20.49
CA VAL A 106 -6.52 6.54 -20.83
C VAL A 106 -5.13 6.08 -21.27
N LYS A 107 -4.83 6.23 -22.56
CA LYS A 107 -3.49 6.01 -23.11
C LYS A 107 -2.52 7.02 -22.48
N ILE A 108 -1.53 6.52 -21.76
CA ILE A 108 -0.57 7.33 -21.01
C ILE A 108 0.87 6.82 -21.30
N SER A 109 1.83 7.73 -21.51
CA SER A 109 3.21 7.42 -21.99
C SER A 109 4.13 6.71 -20.95
N LYS A 110 5.36 6.34 -21.36
CA LYS A 110 6.37 5.62 -20.54
C LYS A 110 6.84 6.39 -19.30
N ARG A 111 7.15 7.70 -19.41
CA ARG A 111 7.56 8.54 -18.26
C ARG A 111 6.44 8.69 -17.23
N ASN A 112 5.20 8.64 -17.70
CA ASN A 112 4.04 8.63 -16.82
C ASN A 112 3.86 7.31 -16.06
N SER A 113 4.46 6.18 -16.46
CA SER A 113 4.33 4.93 -15.71
C SER A 113 5.00 5.02 -14.33
N PHE A 114 6.20 5.63 -14.25
CA PHE A 114 6.90 5.85 -12.99
C PHE A 114 6.11 6.79 -12.07
N LEU A 115 5.71 7.96 -12.58
CA LEU A 115 4.94 8.94 -11.82
C LEU A 115 3.57 8.38 -11.40
N LYS A 116 2.90 7.62 -12.27
CA LYS A 116 1.65 6.91 -11.93
C LYS A 116 1.88 5.93 -10.79
N GLY A 117 2.99 5.19 -10.80
CA GLY A 117 3.39 4.30 -9.71
C GLY A 117 3.57 5.06 -8.40
N MET A 118 4.36 6.13 -8.40
CA MET A 118 4.56 6.98 -7.24
C MET A 118 3.25 7.55 -6.70
N LEU A 119 2.42 8.17 -7.55
CA LEU A 119 1.18 8.80 -7.14
C LEU A 119 0.17 7.79 -6.60
N LEU A 120 0.04 6.63 -7.26
CA LEU A 120 -0.88 5.59 -6.79
C LEU A 120 -0.43 5.01 -5.43
N ALA A 121 0.88 4.87 -5.21
CA ALA A 121 1.44 4.50 -3.91
C ALA A 121 1.26 5.60 -2.85
N ALA A 122 1.40 6.88 -3.22
CA ALA A 122 1.19 8.00 -2.31
C ALA A 122 -0.25 8.06 -1.79
N LEU A 123 -1.23 7.71 -2.63
CA LEU A 123 -2.64 7.61 -2.24
C LEU A 123 -2.92 6.41 -1.32
N ASN A 124 -2.03 5.42 -1.26
CA ASN A 124 -2.15 4.28 -0.35
C ASN A 124 -1.66 4.64 1.06
N LEU A 125 -2.38 5.52 1.76
CA LEU A 125 -1.99 6.01 3.08
C LEU A 125 -1.93 4.91 4.16
N LEU A 126 -2.64 3.79 3.97
CA LEU A 126 -2.60 2.63 4.87
C LEU A 126 -1.19 2.01 4.98
N THR A 127 -0.33 2.31 4.01
CA THR A 127 1.08 1.90 4.02
C THR A 127 1.84 2.51 5.21
N ILE A 128 1.49 3.72 5.66
CA ILE A 128 2.17 4.37 6.78
C ILE A 128 1.87 3.64 8.11
N PRO A 129 0.59 3.46 8.53
CA PRO A 129 0.26 2.66 9.70
C PRO A 129 0.84 1.25 9.66
N TYR A 130 0.84 0.61 8.48
CA TYR A 130 1.39 -0.74 8.29
C TYR A 130 2.88 -0.83 8.65
N TYR A 131 3.68 0.19 8.31
CA TYR A 131 5.12 0.20 8.63
C TYR A 131 5.45 0.86 9.98
N SER A 132 4.47 1.41 10.70
CA SER A 132 4.69 2.08 11.99
C SER A 132 4.33 1.23 13.22
N GLY A 133 3.68 0.09 13.00
CA GLY A 133 3.26 -0.86 14.05
C GLY A 133 4.24 -1.99 14.29
#